data_AF-A0A1Y4S8K4-F1
#
_entry.id   AF-A0A1Y4S8K4-F1
#
_cell.length_a   1.000
_cell.length_b   1.000
_cell.length_c   1.000
_cell.angle_alpha   90.00
_cell.angle_beta   90.00
_cell.angle_gamma   90.00
#
_symmetry.space_group_name_H-M   'P 1'
#
loop_
_entity.id
_entity.type
_entity.pdbx_description
1 polymer ?
#
loop_
_entity_poly.entity_id
_entity_poly.type
_entity_poly.pdbx_seq_one_letter_code
_entity_poly.pdbx_strand_id
1 'polypeptide(L)' 'MNTAEKLKGQIPYPCCPKEKAMAFESSHGRASYKCPRCGKFAIFDFDKMTAYPAEPARGASHKFKMKASSID' A
#
# COMPACT_ATOMS: atom_id res chain seq x y z
N MET A 1 17.72 -3.61 23.03
CA MET A 1 16.26 -3.65 22.78
C MET A 1 16.04 -4.49 21.53
N ASN A 2 15.43 -5.66 21.67
CA ASN A 2 15.02 -6.47 20.52
C ASN A 2 13.59 -6.05 20.16
N THR A 3 13.47 -4.99 19.36
CA THR A 3 12.19 -4.33 19.06
C THR A 3 11.47 -5.04 17.91
N ALA A 4 11.29 -6.36 18.04
CA ALA A 4 10.48 -7.10 17.08
C ALA A 4 9.02 -6.67 17.26
N GLU A 5 8.51 -5.93 16.27
CA GLU A 5 7.14 -5.44 16.29
C GLU A 5 6.16 -6.63 16.25
N LYS A 6 5.15 -6.61 17.11
CA LYS A 6 4.17 -7.70 17.20
C LYS A 6 3.24 -7.69 15.99
N LEU A 7 2.97 -8.88 15.46
CA LEU A 7 2.05 -9.07 14.35
C LEU A 7 0.60 -9.08 14.85
N LYS A 8 -0.23 -8.18 14.32
CA LYS A 8 -1.68 -8.14 14.55
C LYS A 8 -2.40 -9.16 13.66
N GLY A 9 -1.94 -9.34 12.42
CA GLY A 9 -2.48 -10.36 11.53
C GLY A 9 -2.09 -10.17 10.07
N GLN A 10 -2.79 -10.88 9.20
CA GLN A 10 -2.58 -10.86 7.75
C GLN A 10 -3.90 -10.61 7.04
N ILE A 11 -3.93 -9.63 6.13
CA ILE A 11 -5.12 -9.28 5.36
C ILE A 11 -4.89 -9.72 3.90
N PRO A 12 -5.72 -10.60 3.32
CA PRO A 12 -5.54 -11.05 1.94
C PRO A 12 -5.89 -9.95 0.93
N TYR A 13 -5.22 -9.94 -0.22
CA TYR A 13 -5.61 -9.06 -1.32
C TYR A 13 -6.95 -9.51 -1.92
N PRO A 14 -7.93 -8.60 -2.14
CA PRO A 14 -9.25 -8.97 -2.65
C PRO A 14 -9.21 -9.51 -4.08
N CYS A 15 -8.22 -9.10 -4.87
CA CYS A 15 -8.03 -9.57 -6.24
C CYS A 15 -7.22 -10.88 -6.34
N CYS A 16 -6.40 -11.19 -5.34
CA CYS A 16 -5.47 -12.33 -5.33
C CYS A 16 -5.30 -12.84 -3.89
N PRO A 17 -6.24 -13.65 -3.34
CA PRO A 17 -6.26 -13.99 -1.91
C PRO A 17 -5.05 -14.77 -1.37
N LYS A 18 -4.21 -15.30 -2.27
CA LYS A 18 -2.93 -15.94 -1.92
C LYS A 18 -1.87 -14.92 -1.48
N GLU A 19 -1.93 -13.70 -2.00
CA GLU A 19 -1.09 -12.59 -1.56
C GLU A 19 -1.71 -11.96 -0.31
N LYS A 20 -0.89 -11.47 0.62
CA LYS A 20 -1.35 -10.89 1.88
C LYS A 20 -0.52 -9.67 2.30
N ALA A 21 -1.16 -8.71 2.92
CA ALA A 21 -0.49 -7.63 3.64
C ALA A 21 -0.34 -8.03 5.12
N MET A 22 0.84 -7.78 5.68
CA MET A 22 1.10 -7.94 7.11
C MET A 22 0.60 -6.69 7.83
N ALA A 23 -0.17 -6.87 8.90
CA ALA A 23 -0.57 -5.81 9.82
C ALA A 23 0.12 -6.03 11.16
N PHE A 24 0.78 -5.00 11.66
CA PHE A 24 1.42 -5.01 12.98
C PHE A 24 0.51 -4.35 14.01
N GLU A 25 0.82 -4.52 15.29
CA GLU A 25 0.04 -3.91 16.37
C GLU A 25 0.02 -2.37 16.29
N SER A 26 1.06 -1.73 15.72
CA SER A 26 1.07 -0.28 15.50
C SER A 26 0.32 0.16 14.23
N SER A 27 -0.15 -0.78 13.40
CA SER A 27 -0.82 -0.47 12.14
C SER A 27 -2.25 0.02 12.39
N HIS A 28 -2.50 1.26 12.00
CA HIS A 28 -3.80 1.93 12.16
C HIS A 28 -4.23 2.67 10.88
N GLY A 29 -5.52 2.95 10.76
CA GLY A 29 -6.07 3.69 9.64
C GLY A 29 -6.08 2.92 8.33
N ARG A 30 -5.87 3.64 7.22
CA ARG A 30 -6.00 3.09 5.85
C ARG A 30 -4.77 3.35 5.01
N ALA A 31 -4.36 2.35 4.23
CA ALA A 31 -3.31 2.47 3.24
C ALA A 31 -3.71 1.82 1.91
N SER A 32 -3.21 2.38 0.80
CA SER A 32 -3.37 1.82 -0.54
C SER A 32 -2.12 1.02 -0.92
N TYR A 33 -2.28 -0.28 -1.18
CA TYR A 33 -1.20 -1.13 -1.70
C TYR A 33 -1.50 -1.62 -3.10
N LYS A 34 -0.42 -1.78 -3.88
CA LYS A 34 -0.46 -2.43 -5.20
C LYS A 34 -0.25 -3.93 -5.03
N CYS A 35 -1.16 -4.73 -5.58
CA CYS A 35 -1.04 -6.18 -5.54
C CYS A 35 0.22 -6.64 -6.29
N PRO A 36 1.11 -7.42 -5.65
CA PRO A 36 2.36 -7.87 -6.28
C PRO A 36 2.12 -8.85 -7.44
N ARG A 37 0.98 -9.56 -7.45
CA ARG A 37 0.64 -10.55 -8.47
C ARG A 37 0.03 -9.96 -9.73
N CYS A 38 -0.99 -9.11 -9.60
CA CYS A 38 -1.78 -8.61 -10.74
C CYS A 38 -1.71 -7.09 -10.96
N GLY A 39 -1.02 -6.35 -10.08
CA GLY A 39 -0.82 -4.91 -10.22
C GLY A 39 -2.05 -4.03 -9.93
N LYS A 40 -3.21 -4.61 -9.59
CA LYS A 40 -4.41 -3.87 -9.14
C LYS A 40 -4.16 -3.25 -7.75
N PHE A 41 -4.86 -2.15 -7.46
CA PHE A 41 -4.78 -1.49 -6.16
C PHE A 41 -5.89 -1.96 -5.21
N ALA A 42 -5.60 -1.97 -3.92
CA ALA A 42 -6.55 -2.26 -2.86
C ALA A 42 -6.29 -1.33 -1.67
N ILE A 43 -7.36 -0.91 -0.99
CA ILE A 43 -7.26 -0.23 0.30
C ILE A 43 -7.32 -1.28 1.40
N PHE A 44 -6.37 -1.19 2.32
CA PHE A 44 -6.31 -1.97 3.56
C PHE A 44 -6.75 -1.05 4.70
N ASP A 45 -7.81 -1.45 5.42
CA ASP A 45 -8.27 -0.82 6.66
C ASP A 45 -7.74 -1.66 7.82
N PHE A 46 -6.68 -1.18 8.47
CA PHE A 46 -5.96 -1.91 9.51
C PHE A 46 -6.72 -1.91 10.84
N ASP A 47 -7.61 -0.94 11.06
CA ASP A 47 -8.46 -0.91 12.24
C ASP A 47 -9.52 -2.00 12.16
N LYS A 48 -10.12 -2.18 10.98
CA LYS A 48 -11.11 -3.24 10.72
C LYS A 48 -10.52 -4.58 10.30
N MET A 49 -9.22 -4.63 9.99
CA MET A 49 -8.54 -5.79 9.42
C MET A 49 -9.19 -6.30 8.12
N THR A 50 -9.56 -5.39 7.22
CA THR A 50 -10.22 -5.72 5.95
C THR A 50 -9.53 -5.08 4.75
N ALA A 51 -9.75 -5.62 3.56
CA ALA A 51 -9.28 -5.02 2.31
C ALA A 51 -10.39 -5.00 1.25
N TYR A 52 -10.41 -3.95 0.44
CA TYR A 52 -11.35 -3.79 -0.67
C TYR A 52 -10.66 -3.21 -1.91
N PRO A 53 -11.15 -3.53 -3.13
CA PRO A 53 -10.56 -3.03 -4.37
C PRO A 53 -10.58 -1.49 -4.41
N ALA A 54 -9.54 -0.91 -4.99
CA ALA A 54 -9.50 0.51 -5.31
C ALA A 54 -9.05 0.75 -6.74
N GLU A 55 -9.60 1.80 -7.34
CA GLU A 55 -9.15 2.27 -8.63
C GLU A 55 -7.86 3.09 -8.49
N PRO A 56 -6.92 2.97 -9.43
CA PRO A 56 -5.73 3.80 -9.45
C PRO A 56 -6.13 5.27 -9.66
N ALA A 57 -5.65 6.16 -8.79
CA ALA A 57 -5.75 7.60 -8.98
C ALA A 57 -4.88 8.02 -10.17
N ARG A 58 -5.47 8.09 -11.37
CA ARG A 58 -4.80 8.58 -12.58
C ARG A 58 -4.51 10.07 -12.42
N GLY A 59 -3.30 10.50 -12.78
CA GLY A 59 -2.91 11.91 -12.73
C GLY A 59 -2.26 12.38 -11.40
N ALA A 60 -2.16 11.53 -10.37
CA ALA A 60 -1.44 11.91 -9.15
C ALA A 60 0.06 12.19 -9.39
N SER A 61 0.64 11.62 -10.45
CA SER A 61 1.99 11.90 -10.94
C SER A 61 1.95 12.87 -12.14
N HIS A 62 1.48 14.10 -11.95
CA HIS A 62 1.80 15.15 -12.92
C HIS A 62 3.30 15.48 -12.82
N LYS A 63 4.08 14.77 -13.65
CA LYS A 63 5.42 15.09 -14.15
C LYS A 63 6.25 15.97 -13.21
N PHE A 64 7.14 15.35 -12.43
CA PHE A 64 8.33 16.05 -11.93
C PHE A 64 9.12 16.52 -13.18
N LYS A 65 8.86 17.74 -13.65
CA LYS A 65 9.66 18.35 -14.70
C LYS A 65 10.98 18.76 -14.05
N MET A 66 11.98 17.89 -14.12
CA MET A 66 13.37 18.36 -13.98
C MET A 66 13.57 19.46 -15.02
N LYS A 67 13.57 20.71 -14.59
CA LYS A 67 14.17 21.78 -15.41
C LYS A 67 15.64 21.42 -15.46
N ALA A 68 16.14 21.03 -16.63
CA ALA A 68 17.58 21.01 -16.87
C ALA A 68 18.04 22.45 -16.71
N SER A 69 18.66 22.78 -15.58
CA SER A 69 19.44 24.00 -15.46
C SER A 69 20.71 23.76 -16.27
N SER A 70 20.75 24.28 -17.50
CA SER A 70 22.02 24.49 -18.20
C SER A 70 22.83 25.45 -17.34
N ILE A 71 23.95 24.96 -16.83
CA ILE A 71 25.02 25.81 -16.29
C ILE A 71 25.88 26.13 -17.51
N ASP A 72 25.74 27.35 -18.01
CA ASP A 72 26.71 27.99 -18.91
C ASP A 72 27.94 28.43 -18.12
#